data_AF-A0A353C8H3-F1
#
_entry.id   AF-A0A353C8H3-F1
#
_cell.length_a   1.000
_cell.length_b   1.000
_cell.length_c   1.000
_cell.angle_alpha   90.00
_cell.angle_beta   90.00
_cell.angle_gamma   90.00
#
_symmetry.space_group_name_H-M   'P 1'
#
loop_
_entity.id
_entity.type
_entity.pdbx_description
1 polymer ?
#
loop_
_entity_poly.entity_id
_entity_poly.type
_entity_poly.pdbx_seq_one_letter_code
_entity_poly.pdbx_strand_id
1 'polypeptide(L)'
;MKRTRIALFIAFAVAAFFIYQFGLTEGLAFQVKRARLIVTDQKPESRRTELRDDKSAEQNIGKLGATPGQTNGLWVFGGSLIPNPISTLAGRDRLVNTSSQSGFTDLYVSVYQSTPNSSGRLMYQDDDMAALITAAHANGQEVWAAYGDPGFPALGCGSSFPMQRMAEVAAYNASRSLNERFDGVVLDIEPAEPMSEADFQAMLTQYQCFRDALPSSIKLATAIRFFWTTPVEYPVGETTRPAYEHIIDMNFDNVIVMGYRDFAGTSNCGVGDGIICRDQDEVAYATSLSRSGLILAGIETKDVSPGEPETITFFEEGQVSYHVEARKVARHFESSSGFGGFAVHNYSDTILSDIAGWPDTLTVGTCDTGQNVDVEASGGTLQAGYSTLGAAFAAINAGTHTGDIAVEICASLDEGVNPATLNSSGAGSATYSSIEIYPLSDGLTITGNPGNGFGIIQFNGSDNIAFDGDNPNTVGKNRNLTVINANIATGNYSSVVRVATSPVITSANNIRMQYLSLNGNATGRNVSGINGSTTAANTTFGVYVGGNGGNPATNAPTAITSVTTQGIATNSTVNDFVVSNNSISNCGRGVQFLGAEAAMSNSVT
;
A
#
# COMPACT_ATOMS: atom_id res chain seq x y z
N MET A 1 -65.43 24.62 -30.25
CA MET A 1 -66.93 24.65 -30.28
C MET A 1 -67.44 23.21 -30.35
N LYS A 2 -68.67 22.91 -29.90
CA LYS A 2 -69.47 21.63 -29.98
C LYS A 2 -68.83 20.44 -30.78
N ARG A 3 -68.53 19.27 -30.17
CA ARG A 3 -69.38 18.03 -30.01
C ARG A 3 -69.43 17.14 -31.29
N THR A 4 -69.46 15.77 -31.30
CA THR A 4 -69.70 14.71 -30.29
C THR A 4 -69.14 13.32 -30.72
N ARG A 5 -68.78 12.46 -29.73
CA ARG A 5 -68.71 10.96 -29.60
C ARG A 5 -69.04 10.06 -30.84
N ILE A 6 -68.47 8.84 -30.99
CA ILE A 6 -68.65 7.55 -30.24
C ILE A 6 -67.48 6.58 -30.64
N ALA A 7 -66.84 5.64 -29.89
CA ALA A 7 -66.95 5.01 -28.54
C ALA A 7 -67.57 3.59 -28.44
N LEU A 8 -66.77 2.52 -28.19
CA LEU A 8 -67.26 1.12 -28.02
C LEU A 8 -66.41 0.24 -27.03
N PHE A 9 -67.00 -0.12 -25.88
CA PHE A 9 -66.77 -1.27 -24.95
C PHE A 9 -65.37 -1.68 -24.37
N ILE A 10 -65.28 -2.45 -23.25
CA ILE A 10 -65.59 -2.19 -21.81
C ILE A 10 -65.43 -3.48 -20.93
N ALA A 11 -64.86 -3.32 -19.71
CA ALA A 11 -65.00 -4.11 -18.45
C ALA A 11 -64.20 -5.41 -18.13
N PHE A 12 -64.13 -5.68 -16.81
CA PHE A 12 -63.38 -6.69 -16.02
C PHE A 12 -64.27 -7.86 -15.52
N ALA A 13 -63.65 -9.04 -15.23
CA ALA A 13 -64.14 -10.12 -14.33
C ALA A 13 -63.00 -11.12 -13.97
N VAL A 14 -63.16 -12.11 -13.05
CA VAL A 14 -63.24 -11.98 -11.57
C VAL A 14 -62.94 -13.34 -10.87
N ALA A 15 -62.05 -13.36 -9.85
CA ALA A 15 -61.83 -14.40 -8.80
C ALA A 15 -61.47 -15.87 -9.24
N ALA A 16 -61.07 -16.82 -8.36
CA ALA A 16 -60.14 -16.85 -7.21
C ALA A 16 -59.93 -18.33 -6.72
N PHE A 17 -58.75 -18.68 -6.16
CA PHE A 17 -58.38 -19.85 -5.29
C PHE A 17 -56.82 -19.93 -5.23
N PHE A 18 -56.09 -20.41 -4.21
CA PHE A 18 -56.40 -21.01 -2.89
C PHE A 18 -55.52 -20.35 -1.77
N ILE A 19 -55.32 -20.96 -0.59
CA ILE A 19 -54.85 -20.32 0.67
C ILE A 19 -53.70 -21.14 1.34
N TYR A 20 -53.11 -20.60 2.44
CA TYR A 20 -52.12 -21.15 3.41
C TYR A 20 -50.63 -20.96 3.00
N GLN A 21 -49.70 -20.38 3.79
CA GLN A 21 -49.68 -19.70 5.13
C GLN A 21 -48.70 -18.48 5.08
N PHE A 22 -48.15 -17.79 6.11
CA PHE A 22 -48.18 -17.81 7.60
C PHE A 22 -47.65 -16.44 8.14
N GLY A 23 -48.10 -15.94 9.32
CA GLY A 23 -47.57 -14.73 10.01
C GLY A 23 -48.09 -13.40 9.42
N LEU A 24 -48.57 -12.37 10.14
CA LEU A 24 -48.16 -11.69 11.39
C LEU A 24 -46.80 -10.97 11.24
N THR A 25 -46.63 -9.65 11.50
CA THR A 25 -47.54 -8.61 12.06
C THR A 25 -47.04 -7.19 11.74
N GLU A 26 -47.96 -6.23 11.54
CA GLU A 26 -47.81 -4.74 11.69
C GLU A 26 -46.64 -3.98 10.99
N GLY A 27 -46.73 -2.69 10.65
CA GLY A 27 -47.86 -1.76 10.68
C GLY A 27 -47.45 -0.32 11.04
N LEU A 28 -47.44 0.62 10.09
CA LEU A 28 -47.41 2.07 10.34
C LEU A 28 -47.78 2.85 9.05
N ALA A 29 -48.32 4.07 9.20
CA ALA A 29 -48.86 4.87 8.09
C ALA A 29 -48.12 6.22 7.93
N PHE A 30 -48.05 6.73 6.70
CA PHE A 30 -47.47 8.05 6.41
C PHE A 30 -48.49 9.03 5.80
N GLN A 31 -48.44 10.29 6.22
CA GLN A 31 -49.41 11.34 5.86
C GLN A 31 -48.97 12.13 4.63
N VAL A 32 -49.89 12.37 3.70
CA VAL A 32 -49.64 13.20 2.50
C VAL A 32 -50.05 14.65 2.77
N LYS A 33 -49.08 15.55 2.89
CA LYS A 33 -49.31 17.01 2.83
C LYS A 33 -48.85 17.57 1.48
N ARG A 34 -49.72 18.35 0.84
CA ARG A 34 -49.42 19.05 -0.42
C ARG A 34 -48.73 20.38 -0.13
N ALA A 35 -47.55 20.60 -0.72
CA ALA A 35 -46.98 21.94 -0.83
C ALA A 35 -47.72 22.77 -1.90
N ARG A 36 -47.74 24.09 -1.76
CA ARG A 36 -48.42 25.02 -2.68
C ARG A 36 -47.43 26.04 -3.20
N LEU A 37 -47.31 26.14 -4.53
CA LEU A 37 -46.43 27.10 -5.20
C LEU A 37 -46.87 28.55 -4.91
N ILE A 38 -45.91 29.40 -4.55
CA ILE A 38 -46.03 30.87 -4.58
C ILE A 38 -44.74 31.38 -5.23
N VAL A 39 -44.87 32.30 -6.18
CA VAL A 39 -43.76 32.98 -6.87
C VAL A 39 -43.98 34.48 -6.73
N THR A 40 -42.94 35.19 -6.30
CA THR A 40 -42.84 36.66 -6.33
C THR A 40 -41.43 37.05 -6.73
N ASP A 41 -41.34 38.15 -7.49
CA ASP A 41 -40.20 38.48 -8.36
C ASP A 41 -39.37 39.65 -7.81
N GLN A 42 -38.03 39.55 -7.86
CA GLN A 42 -37.07 40.62 -7.60
C GLN A 42 -35.82 40.43 -8.49
N LYS A 43 -35.30 41.55 -9.01
CA LYS A 43 -34.18 41.61 -9.96
C LYS A 43 -32.84 41.16 -9.35
N PRO A 44 -31.91 40.63 -10.17
CA PRO A 44 -30.51 40.51 -9.78
C PRO A 44 -29.79 41.86 -9.89
N GLU A 45 -29.05 42.25 -8.84
CA GLU A 45 -27.97 43.23 -8.95
C GLU A 45 -26.66 42.54 -9.34
N SER A 46 -25.78 43.26 -10.05
CA SER A 46 -24.54 42.72 -10.59
C SER A 46 -23.49 42.49 -9.50
N ARG A 47 -23.21 41.22 -9.18
CA ARG A 47 -21.87 40.81 -8.74
C ARG A 47 -21.15 40.14 -9.91
N ARG A 48 -19.94 40.61 -10.22
CA ARG A 48 -18.98 39.82 -10.98
C ARG A 48 -18.60 38.62 -10.11
N THR A 49 -19.02 37.42 -10.50
CA THR A 49 -18.16 36.26 -10.31
C THR A 49 -17.01 36.43 -11.30
N GLU A 50 -15.88 36.95 -10.82
CA GLU A 50 -14.63 36.67 -11.49
C GLU A 50 -14.37 35.18 -11.30
N LEU A 51 -14.60 34.42 -12.38
CA LEU A 51 -14.20 33.03 -12.47
C LEU A 51 -12.69 33.00 -12.28
N ARG A 52 -12.25 32.59 -11.10
CA ARG A 52 -10.93 32.02 -10.93
C ARG A 52 -10.94 30.70 -11.69
N ASP A 53 -10.51 30.75 -12.94
CA ASP A 53 -9.85 29.61 -13.60
C ASP A 53 -8.51 29.38 -12.90
N ASP A 54 -8.61 28.98 -11.63
CA ASP A 54 -7.51 28.55 -10.78
C ASP A 54 -7.66 27.03 -10.63
N LYS A 55 -7.61 26.35 -11.79
CA LYS A 55 -6.91 25.08 -11.85
C LYS A 55 -5.43 25.40 -11.64
N SER A 56 -5.07 25.71 -10.39
CA SER A 56 -3.74 25.43 -9.89
C SER A 56 -3.42 24.00 -10.31
N ALA A 57 -2.27 23.78 -10.94
CA ALA A 57 -1.86 22.42 -11.21
C ALA A 57 -1.86 21.68 -9.87
N GLU A 58 -2.65 20.60 -9.78
CA GLU A 58 -2.36 19.54 -8.83
C GLU A 58 -0.94 19.13 -9.19
N GLN A 59 0.02 19.53 -8.35
CA GLN A 59 1.33 18.92 -8.40
C GLN A 59 1.05 17.48 -8.01
N ASN A 60 1.26 16.57 -8.96
CA ASN A 60 1.37 15.17 -8.63
C ASN A 60 2.65 15.04 -7.80
N ILE A 61 2.51 14.51 -6.58
CA ILE A 61 3.58 14.27 -5.60
C ILE A 61 3.32 12.92 -4.96
N GLY A 62 4.27 11.99 -5.13
CA GLY A 62 4.00 10.56 -5.08
C GLY A 62 3.57 10.02 -3.73
N LYS A 63 3.02 8.80 -3.75
CA LYS A 63 2.54 8.12 -2.55
C LYS A 63 3.69 7.50 -1.75
N LEU A 64 4.36 8.31 -0.94
CA LEU A 64 5.23 7.83 0.14
C LEU A 64 4.44 7.02 1.18
N GLY A 65 3.17 7.34 1.41
CA GLY A 65 2.22 6.48 2.10
C GLY A 65 1.87 5.27 1.21
N ALA A 66 2.76 4.27 1.22
CA ALA A 66 2.79 3.21 0.21
C ALA A 66 1.60 2.24 0.26
N THR A 67 0.82 2.26 1.34
CA THR A 67 -0.22 1.27 1.64
C THR A 67 -1.52 1.91 2.18
N PRO A 68 -2.48 2.25 1.32
CA PRO A 68 -3.75 2.80 1.78
C PRO A 68 -4.57 1.80 2.62
N GLY A 69 -5.18 2.30 3.69
CA GLY A 69 -5.81 1.46 4.72
C GLY A 69 -4.85 0.97 5.81
N GLN A 70 -3.56 1.29 5.71
CA GLN A 70 -2.59 1.22 6.81
C GLN A 70 -2.24 2.62 7.32
N THR A 71 -1.73 2.70 8.54
CA THR A 71 -1.21 3.92 9.15
C THR A 71 0.08 4.31 8.43
N ASN A 72 0.13 5.53 7.91
CA ASN A 72 1.31 6.10 7.26
C ASN A 72 1.63 7.42 7.97
N GLY A 73 2.52 7.35 8.97
CA GLY A 73 2.91 8.48 9.80
C GLY A 73 4.08 9.27 9.21
N LEU A 74 4.11 10.58 9.46
CA LEU A 74 5.19 11.48 9.06
C LEU A 74 5.64 12.34 10.24
N TRP A 75 6.91 12.27 10.61
CA TRP A 75 7.50 13.17 11.59
C TRP A 75 7.65 14.59 11.03
N VAL A 76 7.23 15.59 11.80
CA VAL A 76 7.22 17.01 11.37
C VAL A 76 7.94 17.88 12.41
N PHE A 77 9.18 18.25 12.11
CA PHE A 77 9.94 19.22 12.89
C PHE A 77 9.81 20.61 12.27
N GLY A 78 9.11 21.54 12.94
CA GLY A 78 8.95 22.90 12.42
C GLY A 78 10.29 23.63 12.23
N GLY A 79 11.21 23.45 13.17
CA GLY A 79 12.63 23.75 13.03
C GLY A 79 12.97 25.12 12.44
N SER A 80 14.01 25.14 11.60
CA SER A 80 14.45 26.30 10.80
C SER A 80 13.91 26.29 9.37
N LEU A 81 12.87 25.50 9.08
CA LEU A 81 12.27 25.40 7.75
C LEU A 81 11.62 26.74 7.33
N ILE A 82 11.73 27.08 6.05
CA ILE A 82 11.15 28.28 5.45
C ILE A 82 10.45 27.88 4.13
N PRO A 83 9.11 27.98 4.03
CA PRO A 83 8.17 28.38 5.08
C PRO A 83 8.08 27.34 6.22
N ASN A 84 7.97 27.81 7.46
CA ASN A 84 7.85 26.91 8.62
C ASN A 84 6.50 26.16 8.56
N PRO A 85 6.48 24.82 8.61
CA PRO A 85 5.30 24.01 8.31
C PRO A 85 4.19 24.07 9.39
N ILE A 86 4.44 24.72 10.53
CA ILE A 86 3.51 24.81 11.65
C ILE A 86 3.03 26.25 11.85
N SER A 87 3.95 27.23 11.88
CA SER A 87 3.66 28.62 12.26
C SER A 87 3.41 29.58 11.09
N THR A 88 3.45 29.11 9.83
CA THR A 88 3.14 29.93 8.66
C THR A 88 2.05 29.31 7.81
N LEU A 89 1.15 30.13 7.27
CA LEU A 89 0.05 29.66 6.41
C LEU A 89 0.59 28.86 5.21
N ALA A 90 1.53 29.42 4.44
CA ALA A 90 2.13 28.75 3.29
C ALA A 90 2.86 27.44 3.64
N GLY A 91 3.44 27.34 4.85
CA GLY A 91 4.09 26.12 5.31
C GLY A 91 3.08 25.04 5.70
N ARG A 92 2.01 25.40 6.44
CA ARG A 92 0.90 24.49 6.78
C ARG A 92 0.18 24.00 5.54
N ASP A 93 -0.21 24.93 4.66
CA ASP A 93 -0.90 24.64 3.40
C ASP A 93 -0.06 23.72 2.52
N ARG A 94 1.27 23.90 2.49
CA ARG A 94 2.17 22.96 1.82
C ARG A 94 2.15 21.61 2.51
N LEU A 95 2.59 21.51 3.78
CA LEU A 95 2.69 20.25 4.53
C LEU A 95 1.43 19.39 4.41
N VAL A 96 0.26 19.97 4.67
CA VAL A 96 -1.01 19.24 4.70
C VAL A 96 -1.39 18.76 3.30
N ASN A 97 -1.33 19.62 2.28
CA ASN A 97 -1.66 19.22 0.92
C ASN A 97 -0.66 18.18 0.38
N THR A 98 0.65 18.36 0.62
CA THR A 98 1.65 17.42 0.12
C THR A 98 1.55 16.07 0.81
N SER A 99 1.49 16.05 2.15
CA SER A 99 1.47 14.78 2.91
C SER A 99 0.18 13.97 2.67
N SER A 100 -0.99 14.63 2.58
CA SER A 100 -2.26 13.93 2.29
C SER A 100 -2.34 13.40 0.86
N GLN A 101 -1.85 14.14 -0.15
CA GLN A 101 -1.76 13.65 -1.53
C GLN A 101 -0.78 12.48 -1.63
N SER A 102 0.34 12.56 -0.91
CA SER A 102 1.30 11.47 -0.72
C SER A 102 0.80 10.32 0.17
N GLY A 103 -0.44 10.33 0.66
CA GLY A 103 -1.06 9.21 1.38
C GLY A 103 -0.66 9.06 2.86
N PHE A 104 0.01 10.04 3.47
CA PHE A 104 0.25 10.06 4.91
C PHE A 104 -1.04 10.34 5.68
N THR A 105 -1.38 9.45 6.61
CA THR A 105 -2.58 9.52 7.45
C THR A 105 -2.35 10.27 8.76
N ASP A 106 -1.10 10.33 9.25
CA ASP A 106 -0.79 10.82 10.58
C ASP A 106 0.40 11.80 10.57
N LEU A 107 0.24 12.96 11.22
CA LEU A 107 1.29 13.96 11.38
C LEU A 107 1.82 13.94 12.81
N TYR A 108 3.06 13.48 12.98
CA TYR A 108 3.78 13.41 14.24
C TYR A 108 4.55 14.73 14.47
N VAL A 109 3.83 15.74 14.94
CA VAL A 109 4.30 17.13 14.97
C VAL A 109 5.12 17.40 16.23
N SER A 110 6.41 17.71 16.06
CA SER A 110 7.29 18.12 17.16
C SER A 110 6.89 19.51 17.66
N VAL A 111 5.98 19.53 18.64
CA VAL A 111 5.31 20.75 19.11
C VAL A 111 6.10 21.55 20.13
N TYR A 112 7.07 20.94 20.83
CA TYR A 112 7.75 21.55 21.97
C TYR A 112 8.43 22.89 21.61
N GLN A 113 8.30 23.88 22.49
CA GLN A 113 9.00 25.16 22.41
C GLN A 113 9.64 25.49 23.76
N SER A 114 10.88 25.99 23.74
CA SER A 114 11.63 26.35 24.97
C SER A 114 11.13 27.60 25.68
N THR A 115 10.19 28.34 25.08
CA THR A 115 9.57 29.54 25.62
C THR A 115 8.04 29.37 25.61
N PRO A 116 7.30 29.71 26.68
CA PRO A 116 5.85 29.55 26.70
C PRO A 116 5.11 30.39 25.65
N ASN A 117 4.05 29.81 25.08
CA ASN A 117 3.10 30.49 24.19
C ASN A 117 2.19 31.45 24.97
N SER A 118 1.27 32.14 24.29
CA SER A 118 0.33 33.08 24.92
C SER A 118 -0.61 32.45 25.96
N SER A 119 -0.85 31.15 25.88
CA SER A 119 -1.59 30.34 26.87
C SER A 119 -0.70 29.79 28.01
N GLY A 120 0.59 30.10 28.02
CA GLY A 120 1.56 29.65 29.03
C GLY A 120 2.09 28.22 28.84
N ARG A 121 1.91 27.61 27.66
CA ARG A 121 2.33 26.24 27.33
C ARG A 121 3.67 26.21 26.60
N LEU A 122 4.52 25.22 26.85
CA LEU A 122 5.78 25.00 26.12
C LEU A 122 5.54 24.32 24.75
N MET A 123 4.76 24.97 23.89
CA MET A 123 4.45 24.56 22.52
C MET A 123 4.34 25.78 21.57
N TYR A 124 4.07 25.57 20.29
CA TYR A 124 3.74 26.63 19.32
C TYR A 124 2.54 27.49 19.77
N GLN A 125 2.28 28.60 19.05
CA GLN A 125 1.11 29.41 19.35
C GLN A 125 -0.18 28.59 19.18
N ASP A 126 -1.05 28.79 20.15
CA ASP A 126 -2.26 28.00 20.38
C ASP A 126 -3.21 28.01 19.15
N ASP A 127 -3.23 29.11 18.40
CA ASP A 127 -4.02 29.26 17.17
C ASP A 127 -3.31 28.77 15.89
N ASP A 128 -1.97 28.72 15.88
CA ASP A 128 -1.22 28.11 14.75
C ASP A 128 -1.40 26.59 14.74
N MET A 129 -1.41 25.96 15.93
CA MET A 129 -1.76 24.56 16.07
C MET A 129 -3.20 24.29 15.66
N ALA A 130 -4.16 25.12 16.11
CA ALA A 130 -5.56 24.97 15.72
C ALA A 130 -5.75 25.07 14.20
N ALA A 131 -5.01 25.95 13.52
CA ALA A 131 -5.01 26.08 12.07
C ALA A 131 -4.43 24.85 11.35
N LEU A 132 -3.29 24.32 11.82
CA LEU A 132 -2.68 23.09 11.26
C LEU A 132 -3.63 21.89 11.41
N ILE A 133 -4.13 21.68 12.63
CA ILE A 133 -5.02 20.58 12.98
C ILE A 133 -6.33 20.65 12.18
N THR A 134 -6.94 21.83 12.04
CA THR A 134 -8.15 22.01 11.23
C THR A 134 -7.92 21.67 9.75
N ALA A 135 -6.74 22.01 9.20
CA ALA A 135 -6.38 21.71 7.81
C ALA A 135 -6.09 20.21 7.59
N ALA A 136 -5.36 19.57 8.52
CA ALA A 136 -5.08 18.13 8.50
C ALA A 136 -6.38 17.31 8.55
N HIS A 137 -7.26 17.60 9.52
CA HIS A 137 -8.58 16.97 9.64
C HIS A 137 -9.45 17.16 8.39
N ALA A 138 -9.37 18.31 7.72
CA ALA A 138 -10.12 18.57 6.48
C ALA A 138 -9.66 17.68 5.31
N ASN A 139 -8.44 17.14 5.37
CA ASN A 139 -7.90 16.17 4.43
C ASN A 139 -7.88 14.72 4.98
N GLY A 140 -8.53 14.49 6.13
CA GLY A 140 -8.64 13.16 6.74
C GLY A 140 -7.39 12.68 7.48
N GLN A 141 -6.45 13.58 7.79
CA GLN A 141 -5.23 13.26 8.54
C GLN A 141 -5.43 13.50 10.04
N GLU A 142 -4.85 12.63 10.87
CA GLU A 142 -4.74 12.82 12.33
C GLU A 142 -3.48 13.61 12.69
N VAL A 143 -3.52 14.37 13.79
CA VAL A 143 -2.39 15.18 14.27
C VAL A 143 -2.03 14.83 15.71
N TRP A 144 -0.79 14.37 15.87
CA TRP A 144 -0.24 13.92 17.15
C TRP A 144 0.79 14.92 17.66
N ALA A 145 0.73 15.25 18.95
CA ALA A 145 1.75 16.03 19.62
C ALA A 145 2.96 15.14 19.93
N ALA A 146 4.06 15.30 19.19
CA ALA A 146 5.31 14.61 19.45
C ALA A 146 6.07 15.24 20.62
N TYR A 147 6.52 14.40 21.55
CA TYR A 147 7.39 14.77 22.67
C TYR A 147 8.41 13.68 22.96
N GLY A 148 9.65 14.09 23.22
CA GLY A 148 10.76 13.18 23.43
C GLY A 148 11.94 13.83 24.13
N ASP A 149 12.67 13.05 24.93
CA ASP A 149 14.02 13.33 25.42
C ASP A 149 14.59 12.04 26.06
N PRO A 150 15.86 11.65 25.77
CA PRO A 150 16.53 10.49 26.35
C PRO A 150 16.49 10.40 27.89
N GLY A 151 16.43 11.55 28.58
CA GLY A 151 16.44 11.66 30.04
C GLY A 151 15.07 11.55 30.71
N PHE A 152 13.96 11.48 29.96
CA PHE A 152 12.61 11.43 30.55
C PHE A 152 12.38 10.31 31.59
N PRO A 153 12.85 9.06 31.40
CA PRO A 153 12.69 7.99 32.40
C PRO A 153 13.29 8.34 33.78
N ALA A 154 14.39 9.10 33.82
CA ALA A 154 15.06 9.50 35.05
C ALA A 154 14.32 10.61 35.83
N LEU A 155 13.29 11.23 35.24
CA LEU A 155 12.51 12.33 35.85
C LEU A 155 11.25 11.86 36.58
N GLY A 156 10.74 10.66 36.26
CA GLY A 156 9.67 9.97 36.97
C GLY A 156 8.27 10.60 36.84
N CYS A 157 7.28 9.86 37.36
CA CYS A 157 5.84 10.15 37.27
C CYS A 157 5.31 11.31 38.14
N GLY A 158 6.19 12.12 38.74
CA GLY A 158 5.76 13.25 39.59
C GLY A 158 5.17 14.40 38.76
N SER A 159 5.09 15.60 39.35
CA SER A 159 4.85 16.84 38.58
C SER A 159 6.09 17.28 37.78
N SER A 160 6.79 16.32 37.18
CA SER A 160 8.04 16.44 36.44
C SER A 160 7.83 17.09 35.07
N PHE A 161 8.92 17.50 34.43
CA PHE A 161 8.90 18.10 33.10
C PHE A 161 8.12 17.29 32.05
N PRO A 162 8.32 15.96 31.88
CA PRO A 162 7.59 15.21 30.85
C PRO A 162 6.11 15.02 31.18
N MET A 163 5.74 14.85 32.46
CA MET A 163 4.32 14.80 32.86
C MET A 163 3.58 16.13 32.59
N GLN A 164 4.29 17.26 32.65
CA GLN A 164 3.72 18.56 32.26
C GLN A 164 3.42 18.65 30.75
N ARG A 165 4.18 17.97 29.87
CA ARG A 165 3.90 17.92 28.43
C ARG A 165 2.57 17.22 28.14
N MET A 166 2.30 16.10 28.81
CA MET A 166 1.01 15.39 28.71
C MET A 166 -0.16 16.28 29.16
N ALA A 167 0.03 16.97 30.29
CA ALA A 167 -0.97 17.90 30.83
C ALA A 167 -1.22 19.11 29.91
N GLU A 168 -0.19 19.58 29.18
CA GLU A 168 -0.34 20.66 28.20
C GLU A 168 -1.23 20.28 27.01
N VAL A 169 -1.07 19.08 26.45
CA VAL A 169 -1.92 18.57 25.35
C VAL A 169 -3.36 18.37 25.83
N ALA A 170 -3.55 17.71 26.98
CA ALA A 170 -4.87 17.52 27.57
C ALA A 170 -5.58 18.87 27.84
N ALA A 171 -4.87 19.85 28.35
CA ALA A 171 -5.40 21.19 28.63
C ALA A 171 -5.55 22.06 27.36
N TYR A 172 -4.80 21.82 26.29
CA TYR A 172 -5.02 22.42 24.97
C TYR A 172 -6.32 21.88 24.35
N ASN A 173 -6.47 20.55 24.31
CA ASN A 173 -7.67 19.90 23.77
C ASN A 173 -8.93 20.29 24.55
N ALA A 174 -8.84 20.46 25.88
CA ALA A 174 -9.94 20.94 26.71
C ALA A 174 -10.38 22.39 26.38
N SER A 175 -9.48 23.24 25.84
CA SER A 175 -9.78 24.62 25.44
C SER A 175 -10.28 24.80 24.00
N ARG A 176 -10.25 23.75 23.17
CA ARG A 176 -10.48 23.80 21.71
C ARG A 176 -11.77 23.10 21.28
N SER A 177 -12.35 23.49 20.14
CA SER A 177 -13.46 22.76 19.52
C SER A 177 -12.96 21.43 18.92
N LEU A 178 -13.85 20.49 18.58
CA LEU A 178 -13.46 19.11 18.23
C LEU A 178 -12.45 19.05 17.07
N ASN A 179 -12.65 19.84 16.02
CA ASN A 179 -11.81 19.84 14.81
C ASN A 179 -10.47 20.58 14.99
N GLU A 180 -10.18 21.14 16.17
CA GLU A 180 -8.95 21.88 16.50
C GLU A 180 -8.05 21.13 17.52
N ARG A 181 -8.39 19.88 17.86
CA ARG A 181 -7.74 19.05 18.89
C ARG A 181 -6.71 18.10 18.30
N PHE A 182 -5.63 17.83 19.02
CA PHE A 182 -4.77 16.68 18.73
C PHE A 182 -5.53 15.37 18.95
N ASP A 183 -5.40 14.41 18.04
CA ASP A 183 -5.93 13.06 18.21
C ASP A 183 -5.12 12.29 19.25
N GLY A 184 -3.81 12.54 19.33
CA GLY A 184 -2.91 11.81 20.19
C GLY A 184 -1.62 12.52 20.60
N VAL A 185 -0.79 11.77 21.32
CA VAL A 185 0.60 12.08 21.66
C VAL A 185 1.47 10.96 21.14
N VAL A 186 2.62 11.27 20.55
CA VAL A 186 3.64 10.27 20.19
C VAL A 186 4.92 10.53 20.96
N LEU A 187 5.47 9.48 21.56
CA LEU A 187 6.64 9.53 22.42
C LEU A 187 7.90 9.14 21.63
N ASP A 188 8.86 10.05 21.60
CA ASP A 188 10.17 9.87 20.98
C ASP A 188 11.26 9.77 22.07
N ILE A 189 11.24 8.68 22.83
CA ILE A 189 12.04 8.53 24.04
C ILE A 189 13.16 7.52 23.75
N GLU A 190 14.36 8.06 23.56
CA GLU A 190 15.55 7.32 23.14
C GLU A 190 16.66 7.32 24.22
N PRO A 191 16.57 6.53 25.30
CA PRO A 191 17.62 6.48 26.31
C PRO A 191 18.98 6.05 25.75
N ALA A 192 20.05 6.42 26.47
CA ALA A 192 21.41 6.03 26.09
C ALA A 192 21.65 4.53 26.29
N GLU A 193 22.20 3.86 25.27
CA GLU A 193 22.41 2.41 25.26
C GLU A 193 23.83 1.99 25.71
N PRO A 194 24.00 0.79 26.28
CA PRO A 194 22.97 -0.20 26.58
C PRO A 194 22.22 0.12 27.89
N MET A 195 20.89 0.13 27.85
CA MET A 195 20.05 0.22 29.06
C MET A 195 20.18 -1.02 29.96
N SER A 196 20.16 -0.79 31.28
CA SER A 196 20.01 -1.87 32.28
C SER A 196 18.54 -2.20 32.54
N GLU A 197 18.27 -3.34 33.19
CA GLU A 197 16.91 -3.73 33.61
C GLU A 197 16.21 -2.63 34.43
N ALA A 198 16.95 -1.91 35.29
CA ALA A 198 16.40 -0.80 36.09
C ALA A 198 16.03 0.43 35.23
N ASP A 199 16.77 0.69 34.15
CA ASP A 199 16.47 1.79 33.22
C ASP A 199 15.21 1.46 32.39
N PHE A 200 15.08 0.21 31.94
CA PHE A 200 13.84 -0.28 31.32
C PHE A 200 12.66 -0.22 32.29
N GLN A 201 12.82 -0.66 33.56
CA GLN A 201 11.76 -0.55 34.57
C GLN A 201 11.34 0.90 34.81
N ALA A 202 12.28 1.85 34.82
CA ALA A 202 11.98 3.28 34.91
C ALA A 202 11.21 3.79 33.68
N MET A 203 11.62 3.40 32.47
CA MET A 203 10.95 3.77 31.21
C MET A 203 9.53 3.19 31.11
N LEU A 204 9.35 1.91 31.41
CA LEU A 204 8.04 1.24 31.43
C LEU A 204 7.10 1.88 32.47
N THR A 205 7.62 2.23 33.65
CA THR A 205 6.86 2.97 34.67
C THR A 205 6.46 4.36 34.15
N GLN A 206 7.39 5.08 33.51
CA GLN A 206 7.14 6.40 32.93
C GLN A 206 6.07 6.36 31.82
N TYR A 207 6.07 5.31 31.00
CA TYR A 207 5.09 5.08 29.92
C TYR A 207 3.68 4.84 30.46
N GLN A 208 3.53 3.99 31.49
CA GLN A 208 2.24 3.80 32.17
C GLN A 208 1.71 5.13 32.73
N CYS A 209 2.57 5.92 33.37
CA CYS A 209 2.18 7.21 33.93
C CYS A 209 1.73 8.23 32.87
N PHE A 210 2.36 8.27 31.69
CA PHE A 210 1.87 9.09 30.57
C PHE A 210 0.47 8.66 30.14
N ARG A 211 0.24 7.35 30.02
CA ARG A 211 -1.07 6.80 29.63
C ARG A 211 -2.16 7.12 30.66
N ASP A 212 -1.84 7.04 31.95
CA ASP A 212 -2.76 7.35 33.05
C ASP A 212 -3.08 8.86 33.16
N ALA A 213 -2.13 9.73 32.78
CA ALA A 213 -2.31 11.18 32.84
C ALA A 213 -3.06 11.77 31.63
N LEU A 214 -3.03 11.10 30.47
CA LEU A 214 -3.74 11.52 29.26
C LEU A 214 -5.20 11.00 29.26
N PRO A 215 -6.21 11.87 29.04
CA PRO A 215 -7.59 11.44 28.83
C PRO A 215 -7.72 10.33 27.78
N SER A 216 -8.65 9.40 27.96
CA SER A 216 -8.89 8.27 27.03
C SER A 216 -9.40 8.69 25.63
N SER A 217 -9.69 9.98 25.43
CA SER A 217 -9.97 10.57 24.12
C SER A 217 -8.73 11.18 23.45
N ILE A 218 -7.53 10.91 23.98
CA ILE A 218 -6.24 11.29 23.40
C ILE A 218 -5.44 9.99 23.28
N LYS A 219 -5.15 9.60 22.03
CA LYS A 219 -4.33 8.44 21.70
C LYS A 219 -2.90 8.59 22.24
N LEU A 220 -2.19 7.49 22.41
CA LEU A 220 -0.77 7.50 22.79
C LEU A 220 0.00 6.52 21.92
N ALA A 221 1.10 6.96 21.33
CA ALA A 221 2.03 6.13 20.58
C ALA A 221 3.46 6.27 21.15
N THR A 222 4.35 5.32 20.84
CA THR A 222 5.77 5.42 21.21
C THR A 222 6.66 4.86 20.10
N ALA A 223 7.80 5.49 19.89
CA ALA A 223 8.92 4.89 19.18
C ALA A 223 9.71 3.97 20.12
N ILE A 224 10.32 2.90 19.57
CA ILE A 224 11.15 1.92 20.28
C ILE A 224 12.34 1.49 19.40
N ARG A 225 13.41 0.95 20.01
CA ARG A 225 14.48 0.28 19.26
C ARG A 225 14.10 -1.17 18.96
N PHE A 226 14.35 -1.65 17.74
CA PHE A 226 14.19 -3.04 17.31
C PHE A 226 15.00 -4.08 18.12
N PHE A 227 15.93 -3.64 18.99
CA PHE A 227 16.81 -4.50 19.78
C PHE A 227 16.51 -4.46 21.28
N TRP A 228 15.36 -3.93 21.70
CA TRP A 228 14.90 -3.94 23.11
C TRP A 228 14.41 -5.33 23.57
N THR A 229 15.24 -6.35 23.31
CA THR A 229 15.02 -7.76 23.65
C THR A 229 15.51 -8.13 25.05
N THR A 230 16.14 -7.20 25.77
CA THR A 230 16.58 -7.35 27.16
C THR A 230 15.45 -7.90 28.04
N PRO A 231 15.64 -9.04 28.74
CA PRO A 231 14.66 -9.53 29.70
C PRO A 231 14.55 -8.59 30.90
N VAL A 232 13.31 -8.20 31.24
CA VAL A 232 12.98 -7.27 32.32
C VAL A 232 11.85 -7.85 33.14
N GLU A 233 12.02 -7.94 34.46
CA GLU A 233 10.90 -8.19 35.39
C GLU A 233 10.03 -6.92 35.51
N TYR A 234 8.83 -6.96 34.93
CA TYR A 234 7.87 -5.86 35.01
C TYR A 234 6.40 -6.37 35.13
N PRO A 235 5.59 -5.77 36.03
CA PRO A 235 6.00 -5.02 37.22
C PRO A 235 7.00 -5.80 38.09
N VAL A 236 7.74 -5.10 38.96
CA VAL A 236 8.78 -5.72 39.81
C VAL A 236 8.14 -6.76 40.74
N GLY A 237 8.65 -8.00 40.68
CA GLY A 237 8.09 -9.17 41.33
C GLY A 237 7.00 -9.94 40.56
N GLU A 238 6.74 -9.61 39.28
CA GLU A 238 5.69 -10.26 38.46
C GLU A 238 6.24 -11.13 37.31
N THR A 239 6.53 -10.55 36.12
CA THR A 239 6.89 -11.34 34.93
C THR A 239 8.17 -10.84 34.25
N THR A 240 9.12 -11.74 34.01
CA THR A 240 10.32 -11.47 33.22
C THR A 240 10.06 -11.77 31.74
N ARG A 241 10.05 -10.73 30.90
CA ARG A 241 9.87 -10.80 29.43
C ARG A 241 10.78 -9.76 28.75
N PRO A 242 11.09 -9.89 27.45
CA PRO A 242 11.72 -8.84 26.67
C PRO A 242 11.06 -7.47 26.87
N ALA A 243 11.84 -6.39 26.91
CA ALA A 243 11.32 -5.05 27.16
C ALA A 243 10.26 -4.61 26.12
N TYR A 244 10.44 -4.98 24.85
CA TYR A 244 9.44 -4.69 23.80
C TYR A 244 8.08 -5.37 24.06
N GLU A 245 8.04 -6.58 24.62
CA GLU A 245 6.79 -7.30 24.95
C GLU A 245 5.96 -6.51 25.97
N HIS A 246 6.60 -5.96 27.00
CA HIS A 246 5.92 -5.12 28.01
C HIS A 246 5.39 -3.80 27.43
N ILE A 247 6.03 -3.25 26.38
CA ILE A 247 5.51 -2.07 25.67
C ILE A 247 4.30 -2.45 24.81
N ILE A 248 4.33 -3.62 24.15
CA ILE A 248 3.21 -4.14 23.34
C ILE A 248 2.01 -4.60 24.21
N ASP A 249 2.20 -4.86 25.49
CA ASP A 249 1.10 -5.06 26.46
C ASP A 249 0.41 -3.75 26.88
N MET A 250 1.10 -2.61 26.83
CA MET A 250 0.56 -1.32 27.28
C MET A 250 -0.49 -0.74 26.31
N ASN A 251 -1.38 0.10 26.82
CA ASN A 251 -2.46 0.74 26.04
C ASN A 251 -1.97 1.90 25.16
N PHE A 252 -1.01 1.61 24.28
CA PHE A 252 -0.64 2.42 23.12
C PHE A 252 -1.57 2.13 21.94
N ASP A 253 -1.82 3.13 21.12
CA ASP A 253 -2.57 3.06 19.87
C ASP A 253 -1.67 2.66 18.68
N ASN A 254 -0.40 3.09 18.69
CA ASN A 254 0.65 2.67 17.75
C ASN A 254 2.00 2.45 18.49
N VAL A 255 2.84 1.54 18.00
CA VAL A 255 4.24 1.35 18.43
C VAL A 255 5.13 1.39 17.19
N ILE A 256 6.07 2.33 17.13
CA ILE A 256 6.94 2.56 15.97
C ILE A 256 8.28 1.87 16.23
N VAL A 257 8.59 0.83 15.46
CA VAL A 257 9.88 0.11 15.54
C VAL A 257 10.89 0.87 14.69
N MET A 258 11.91 1.46 15.31
CA MET A 258 12.98 2.17 14.60
C MET A 258 14.00 1.18 14.01
N GLY A 259 13.52 0.30 13.13
CA GLY A 259 14.29 -0.73 12.44
C GLY A 259 15.23 -0.18 11.36
N TYR A 260 14.84 0.94 10.72
CA TYR A 260 15.57 1.75 9.73
C TYR A 260 16.42 0.94 8.74
N ARG A 261 15.83 0.62 7.59
CA ARG A 261 16.44 -0.09 6.45
C ARG A 261 15.85 0.40 5.13
N ASP A 262 16.70 0.40 4.11
CA ASP A 262 16.51 0.70 2.69
C ASP A 262 15.88 -0.46 1.89
N PHE A 263 15.73 -1.65 2.48
CA PHE A 263 15.12 -2.81 1.81
C PHE A 263 14.29 -3.66 2.77
N ALA A 264 13.28 -4.35 2.23
CA ALA A 264 12.40 -5.24 2.98
C ALA A 264 13.14 -6.45 3.57
N GLY A 265 14.08 -7.03 2.83
CA GLY A 265 14.89 -8.16 3.28
C GLY A 265 14.10 -9.45 3.44
N THR A 266 14.42 -10.24 4.47
CA THR A 266 13.73 -11.50 4.77
C THR A 266 13.63 -11.73 6.26
N SER A 267 12.73 -12.63 6.70
CA SER A 267 12.65 -13.11 8.09
C SER A 267 13.98 -13.71 8.61
N ASN A 268 14.87 -14.16 7.71
CA ASN A 268 16.20 -14.61 8.07
C ASN A 268 17.20 -13.43 8.03
N CYS A 269 17.39 -12.79 9.19
CA CYS A 269 18.36 -11.73 9.40
C CYS A 269 19.81 -12.08 9.01
N GLY A 270 20.17 -13.36 8.94
CA GLY A 270 21.49 -13.81 8.48
C GLY A 270 21.64 -13.86 6.95
N VAL A 271 20.58 -13.57 6.20
CA VAL A 271 20.53 -13.60 4.73
C VAL A 271 20.05 -12.28 4.13
N GLY A 272 19.08 -11.61 4.76
CA GLY A 272 18.57 -10.31 4.32
C GLY A 272 18.14 -9.45 5.51
N ASP A 273 19.07 -8.64 6.01
CA ASP A 273 18.91 -7.76 7.19
C ASP A 273 18.09 -6.49 6.90
N GLY A 274 16.89 -6.66 6.34
CA GLY A 274 15.96 -5.59 5.98
C GLY A 274 14.84 -5.37 7.01
N ILE A 275 13.89 -4.49 6.68
CA ILE A 275 12.74 -4.12 7.55
C ILE A 275 12.02 -5.35 8.12
N ILE A 276 11.78 -6.38 7.30
CA ILE A 276 11.13 -7.63 7.73
C ILE A 276 11.91 -8.32 8.85
N CYS A 277 13.25 -8.37 8.77
CA CYS A 277 14.08 -8.95 9.81
C CYS A 277 13.96 -8.17 11.14
N ARG A 278 13.80 -6.85 11.06
CA ARG A 278 13.87 -5.93 12.20
C ARG A 278 12.56 -5.75 12.95
N ASP A 279 11.43 -5.97 12.29
CA ASP A 279 10.10 -5.70 12.89
C ASP A 279 9.27 -6.97 13.14
N GLN A 280 9.74 -8.14 12.70
CA GLN A 280 8.97 -9.40 12.74
C GLN A 280 8.60 -9.89 14.14
N ASP A 281 9.45 -9.68 15.15
CA ASP A 281 9.23 -10.19 16.51
C ASP A 281 8.10 -9.39 17.20
N GLU A 282 8.16 -8.06 17.09
CA GLU A 282 7.11 -7.14 17.52
C GLU A 282 5.79 -7.38 16.77
N VAL A 283 5.83 -7.51 15.43
CA VAL A 283 4.66 -7.81 14.60
C VAL A 283 4.04 -9.16 14.98
N ALA A 284 4.85 -10.20 15.20
CA ALA A 284 4.37 -11.51 15.62
C ALA A 284 3.77 -11.46 17.03
N TYR A 285 4.37 -10.72 17.96
CA TYR A 285 3.86 -10.59 19.33
C TYR A 285 2.51 -9.86 19.37
N ALA A 286 2.42 -8.70 18.71
CA ALA A 286 1.16 -7.95 18.58
C ALA A 286 0.06 -8.78 17.88
N THR A 287 0.43 -9.56 16.85
CA THR A 287 -0.48 -10.52 16.20
C THR A 287 -0.97 -11.59 17.19
N SER A 288 -0.08 -12.16 18.01
CA SER A 288 -0.45 -13.20 18.99
C SER A 288 -1.46 -12.72 20.04
N LEU A 289 -1.37 -11.44 20.43
CA LEU A 289 -2.28 -10.76 21.33
C LEU A 289 -3.54 -10.19 20.64
N SER A 290 -3.70 -10.42 19.33
CA SER A 290 -4.76 -9.84 18.49
C SER A 290 -4.78 -8.29 18.46
N ARG A 291 -3.67 -7.64 18.79
CA ARG A 291 -3.50 -6.17 18.75
C ARG A 291 -3.30 -5.70 17.32
N SER A 292 -4.41 -5.68 16.58
CA SER A 292 -4.38 -5.45 15.14
C SER A 292 -3.99 -4.01 14.79
N GLY A 293 -3.07 -3.85 13.84
CA GLY A 293 -2.61 -2.56 13.33
C GLY A 293 -1.65 -1.77 14.24
N LEU A 294 -1.09 -2.40 15.28
CA LEU A 294 -0.29 -1.70 16.31
C LEU A 294 1.12 -1.29 15.84
N ILE A 295 1.81 -2.16 15.10
CA ILE A 295 3.25 -2.03 14.85
C ILE A 295 3.52 -1.29 13.54
N LEU A 296 4.22 -0.16 13.62
CA LEU A 296 4.62 0.64 12.46
C LEU A 296 6.12 0.51 12.20
N ALA A 297 6.49 0.23 10.96
CA ALA A 297 7.87 0.18 10.51
C ALA A 297 8.45 1.60 10.42
N GLY A 298 9.52 1.88 11.16
CA GLY A 298 10.26 3.12 11.10
C GLY A 298 11.14 3.19 9.86
N ILE A 299 10.98 4.28 9.09
CA ILE A 299 11.68 4.56 7.84
C ILE A 299 12.46 5.87 8.00
N GLU A 300 13.72 5.91 7.58
CA GLU A 300 14.55 7.13 7.53
C GLU A 300 14.70 7.59 6.06
N THR A 301 14.82 8.90 5.85
CA THR A 301 14.86 9.55 4.53
C THR A 301 15.96 10.62 4.40
N LYS A 302 16.71 10.87 5.48
CA LYS A 302 17.82 11.82 5.56
C LYS A 302 19.10 11.35 4.85
N ASP A 303 19.82 12.30 4.27
CA ASP A 303 21.22 12.21 3.85
C ASP A 303 22.10 11.84 5.07
N VAL A 304 22.63 10.61 5.11
CA VAL A 304 23.37 10.12 6.27
C VAL A 304 24.78 10.69 6.36
N SER A 305 25.31 10.79 7.57
CA SER A 305 26.60 11.43 7.81
C SER A 305 27.73 10.53 7.32
N PRO A 306 28.78 11.04 6.64
CA PRO A 306 29.82 10.19 6.05
C PRO A 306 30.46 9.20 7.04
N GLY A 307 30.14 7.91 6.87
CA GLY A 307 30.58 6.81 7.75
C GLY A 307 29.48 6.18 8.60
N GLU A 308 28.27 6.75 8.61
CA GLU A 308 27.04 6.01 8.92
C GLU A 308 26.73 5.01 7.78
N PRO A 309 26.01 3.90 8.00
CA PRO A 309 25.66 2.98 6.92
C PRO A 309 24.54 3.59 6.08
N GLU A 310 24.78 3.73 4.77
CA GLU A 310 23.80 4.18 3.77
C GLU A 310 22.50 3.33 3.87
N THR A 311 22.64 2.01 4.11
CA THR A 311 21.58 0.99 4.27
C THR A 311 20.68 1.13 5.52
N ILE A 312 20.36 2.36 5.93
CA ILE A 312 19.35 2.69 6.95
C ILE A 312 18.33 3.72 6.44
N THR A 313 18.64 4.45 5.37
CA THR A 313 17.84 5.53 4.78
C THR A 313 17.41 5.18 3.35
N PHE A 314 16.45 5.92 2.78
CA PHE A 314 16.08 5.83 1.35
C PHE A 314 16.53 7.05 0.53
N PHE A 315 17.48 7.84 1.06
CA PHE A 315 17.87 9.12 0.46
C PHE A 315 18.47 8.96 -0.94
N GLU A 316 19.26 7.92 -1.16
CA GLU A 316 20.02 7.66 -2.39
C GLU A 316 19.31 6.69 -3.36
N GLU A 317 18.38 5.86 -2.89
CA GLU A 317 17.51 4.99 -3.70
C GLU A 317 16.24 5.69 -4.22
N GLY A 318 15.74 6.71 -3.51
CA GLY A 318 14.59 7.52 -3.90
C GLY A 318 13.20 6.93 -3.60
N GLN A 319 12.19 7.63 -4.12
CA GLN A 319 10.77 7.40 -3.83
C GLN A 319 10.26 6.09 -4.45
N VAL A 320 10.72 5.74 -5.66
CA VAL A 320 10.29 4.51 -6.34
C VAL A 320 10.70 3.28 -5.53
N SER A 321 11.96 3.25 -5.12
CA SER A 321 12.55 2.16 -4.35
C SER A 321 11.87 2.01 -2.99
N TYR A 322 11.66 3.12 -2.27
CA TYR A 322 10.90 3.12 -1.01
C TYR A 322 9.48 2.56 -1.19
N HIS A 323 8.73 3.00 -2.19
CA HIS A 323 7.37 2.51 -2.44
C HIS A 323 7.34 1.00 -2.74
N VAL A 324 8.29 0.52 -3.54
CA VAL A 324 8.43 -0.89 -3.90
C VAL A 324 8.85 -1.76 -2.70
N GLU A 325 9.80 -1.30 -1.87
CA GLU A 325 10.25 -2.02 -0.67
C GLU A 325 9.19 -2.02 0.44
N ALA A 326 8.54 -0.89 0.72
CA ALA A 326 7.40 -0.83 1.65
C ALA A 326 6.29 -1.81 1.24
N ARG A 327 6.00 -1.96 -0.06
CA ARG A 327 5.02 -2.94 -0.56
C ARG A 327 5.50 -4.38 -0.48
N LYS A 328 6.82 -4.65 -0.57
CA LYS A 328 7.40 -5.97 -0.25
C LYS A 328 7.21 -6.30 1.24
N VAL A 329 7.45 -5.36 2.17
CA VAL A 329 7.19 -5.51 3.61
C VAL A 329 5.70 -5.77 3.89
N ALA A 330 4.81 -4.93 3.37
CA ALA A 330 3.37 -5.05 3.63
C ALA A 330 2.74 -6.33 3.05
N ARG A 331 3.26 -6.85 1.93
CA ARG A 331 2.93 -8.20 1.44
C ARG A 331 3.43 -9.30 2.35
N HIS A 332 4.63 -9.17 2.92
CA HIS A 332 5.18 -10.17 3.82
C HIS A 332 4.32 -10.33 5.09
N PHE A 333 3.89 -9.20 5.66
CA PHE A 333 3.04 -9.17 6.86
C PHE A 333 1.53 -9.23 6.57
N GLU A 334 1.07 -9.57 5.34
CA GLU A 334 -0.37 -9.55 4.98
C GLU A 334 -1.26 -10.46 5.86
N SER A 335 -0.68 -11.51 6.45
CA SER A 335 -1.33 -12.45 7.37
C SER A 335 -1.11 -12.13 8.86
N SER A 336 -0.23 -11.17 9.17
CA SER A 336 0.22 -10.85 10.52
C SER A 336 -0.47 -9.58 11.00
N SER A 337 -1.67 -9.72 11.58
CA SER A 337 -2.56 -8.59 11.86
C SER A 337 -1.97 -7.51 12.77
N GLY A 338 -0.91 -7.79 13.52
CA GLY A 338 -0.17 -6.82 14.34
C GLY A 338 0.53 -5.72 13.53
N PHE A 339 0.83 -5.92 12.24
CA PHE A 339 1.44 -4.90 11.39
C PHE A 339 0.42 -3.82 10.99
N GLY A 340 0.75 -2.56 11.26
CA GLY A 340 -0.11 -1.39 11.06
C GLY A 340 0.28 -0.48 9.89
N GLY A 341 1.52 -0.51 9.43
CA GLY A 341 2.02 0.35 8.35
C GLY A 341 3.40 0.92 8.64
N PHE A 342 3.60 2.21 8.34
CA PHE A 342 4.92 2.86 8.29
C PHE A 342 4.94 4.21 9.02
N ALA A 343 6.12 4.62 9.48
CA ALA A 343 6.37 5.94 10.07
C ALA A 343 7.67 6.52 9.50
N VAL A 344 7.55 7.57 8.67
CA VAL A 344 8.68 8.21 7.98
C VAL A 344 9.26 9.34 8.83
N HIS A 345 10.52 9.16 9.21
CA HIS A 345 11.42 10.20 9.70
C HIS A 345 12.17 10.78 8.49
N ASN A 346 12.06 12.07 8.17
CA ASN A 346 11.02 13.02 8.58
C ASN A 346 10.74 14.03 7.45
N TYR A 347 9.71 14.87 7.58
CA TYR A 347 9.28 15.82 6.55
C TYR A 347 10.42 16.66 5.94
N SER A 348 11.37 17.20 6.72
CA SER A 348 12.47 18.03 6.18
C SER A 348 13.47 17.27 5.30
N ASP A 349 13.42 15.95 5.37
CA ASP A 349 14.36 15.04 4.75
C ASP A 349 13.70 14.20 3.64
N THR A 350 12.37 14.23 3.55
CA THR A 350 11.62 13.81 2.38
C THR A 350 11.58 14.89 1.28
N ILE A 351 11.42 14.43 0.03
CA ILE A 351 11.03 15.25 -1.13
C ILE A 351 9.89 16.26 -0.86
N LEU A 352 8.95 15.97 0.05
CA LEU A 352 7.82 16.86 0.36
C LEU A 352 8.25 18.21 0.97
N SER A 353 9.52 18.38 1.32
CA SER A 353 10.13 19.64 1.75
C SER A 353 10.86 20.43 0.65
N ASP A 354 11.00 19.91 -0.58
CA ASP A 354 11.95 20.37 -1.61
C ASP A 354 13.43 20.20 -1.20
N ILE A 355 13.77 19.13 -0.46
CA ILE A 355 15.17 18.80 -0.13
C ILE A 355 16.01 18.61 -1.41
N ALA A 356 17.22 19.17 -1.41
CA ALA A 356 18.16 19.03 -2.51
C ALA A 356 19.02 17.77 -2.32
N GLY A 357 19.06 16.91 -3.34
CA GLY A 357 19.90 15.70 -3.38
C GLY A 357 19.11 14.42 -3.61
N TRP A 358 17.82 14.38 -3.27
CA TRP A 358 16.93 13.27 -3.59
C TRP A 358 16.97 12.92 -5.10
N PRO A 359 17.10 11.63 -5.46
CA PRO A 359 17.49 11.20 -6.82
C PRO A 359 16.34 11.17 -7.81
N ASP A 360 15.11 10.96 -7.34
CA ASP A 360 13.89 10.98 -8.15
C ASP A 360 12.82 11.88 -7.53
N THR A 361 11.86 12.31 -8.36
CA THR A 361 10.72 13.15 -7.95
C THR A 361 9.40 12.63 -8.49
N LEU A 362 9.21 11.31 -8.53
CA LEU A 362 8.12 10.66 -9.26
C LEU A 362 6.84 10.47 -8.46
N THR A 363 5.70 10.43 -9.17
CA THR A 363 4.38 10.25 -8.54
C THR A 363 3.87 8.81 -8.65
N VAL A 364 4.61 7.88 -8.05
CA VAL A 364 4.17 6.48 -7.90
C VAL A 364 2.79 6.43 -7.22
N GLY A 365 1.89 5.63 -7.78
CA GLY A 365 0.50 5.48 -7.34
C GLY A 365 -0.49 6.32 -8.15
N THR A 366 -0.09 6.94 -9.27
CA THR A 366 -0.92 7.87 -10.06
C THR A 366 -0.67 7.82 -11.58
N CYS A 367 -1.74 7.96 -12.36
CA CYS A 367 -1.69 7.93 -13.82
C CYS A 367 -1.34 9.30 -14.44
N ASP A 368 -0.11 9.78 -14.25
CA ASP A 368 0.26 11.15 -14.61
C ASP A 368 0.78 11.35 -16.04
N THR A 369 1.27 10.31 -16.73
CA THR A 369 1.67 10.42 -18.15
C THR A 369 0.48 10.36 -19.12
N GLY A 370 -0.71 10.01 -18.63
CA GLY A 370 -1.95 9.97 -19.41
C GLY A 370 -2.04 8.82 -20.43
N GLN A 371 -1.33 7.71 -20.19
CA GLN A 371 -1.34 6.49 -21.02
C GLN A 371 -2.12 5.34 -20.36
N ASN A 372 -2.18 4.18 -21.02
CA ASN A 372 -2.87 2.99 -20.49
C ASN A 372 -2.06 2.27 -19.40
N VAL A 373 -0.72 2.39 -19.48
CA VAL A 373 0.26 1.86 -18.54
C VAL A 373 1.23 2.99 -18.22
N ASP A 374 1.47 3.26 -16.94
CA ASP A 374 2.58 4.10 -16.50
C ASP A 374 3.77 3.26 -16.04
N VAL A 375 4.97 3.85 -16.05
CA VAL A 375 6.21 3.18 -15.64
C VAL A 375 7.16 4.17 -14.97
N GLU A 376 7.27 4.05 -13.65
CA GLU A 376 8.24 4.72 -12.78
C GLU A 376 9.40 3.77 -12.47
N ALA A 377 10.63 4.28 -12.52
CA ALA A 377 11.84 3.50 -12.28
C ALA A 377 12.89 4.29 -11.47
N SER A 378 13.58 3.64 -10.54
CA SER A 378 14.68 4.27 -9.77
C SER A 378 15.97 4.49 -10.57
N GLY A 379 16.01 4.11 -11.85
CA GLY A 379 17.14 4.45 -12.73
C GLY A 379 16.83 4.39 -14.22
N GLY A 380 17.67 5.05 -15.01
CA GLY A 380 17.53 5.12 -16.47
C GLY A 380 16.64 6.29 -16.88
N THR A 381 15.61 6.02 -17.68
CA THR A 381 14.50 6.96 -17.88
C THR A 381 13.57 6.80 -16.68
N LEU A 382 13.49 7.82 -15.83
CA LEU A 382 12.78 7.70 -14.57
C LEU A 382 11.26 7.46 -14.74
N GLN A 383 10.63 8.07 -15.76
CA GLN A 383 9.20 7.89 -16.03
C GLN A 383 8.86 7.85 -17.52
N ALA A 384 7.97 6.95 -17.95
CA ALA A 384 7.35 6.99 -19.28
C ALA A 384 6.06 6.15 -19.38
N GLY A 385 5.02 6.73 -20.02
CA GLY A 385 3.76 6.03 -20.30
C GLY A 385 3.73 5.22 -21.61
N TYR A 386 2.97 4.13 -21.60
CA TYR A 386 2.83 3.18 -22.72
C TYR A 386 1.38 2.79 -23.03
N SER A 387 1.11 2.50 -24.30
CA SER A 387 -0.24 2.10 -24.76
C SER A 387 -0.62 0.65 -24.43
N THR A 388 0.36 -0.22 -24.19
CA THR A 388 0.17 -1.62 -23.74
C THR A 388 1.30 -2.04 -22.80
N LEU A 389 1.09 -3.09 -21.99
CA LEU A 389 2.10 -3.67 -21.11
C LEU A 389 3.25 -4.29 -21.93
N GLY A 390 2.95 -4.84 -23.12
CA GLY A 390 3.97 -5.31 -24.05
C GLY A 390 4.90 -4.22 -24.56
N ALA A 391 4.42 -2.97 -24.69
CA ALA A 391 5.27 -1.83 -25.04
C ALA A 391 6.15 -1.38 -23.86
N ALA A 392 5.61 -1.35 -22.63
CA ALA A 392 6.39 -1.09 -21.41
C ALA A 392 7.51 -2.13 -21.22
N PHE A 393 7.17 -3.43 -21.31
CA PHE A 393 8.14 -4.51 -21.25
C PHE A 393 9.21 -4.43 -22.36
N ALA A 394 8.84 -4.01 -23.58
CA ALA A 394 9.83 -3.80 -24.65
C ALA A 394 10.84 -2.69 -24.32
N ALA A 395 10.42 -1.63 -23.62
CA ALA A 395 11.30 -0.56 -23.17
C ALA A 395 12.22 -1.01 -22.01
N ILE A 396 11.67 -1.75 -21.04
CA ILE A 396 12.44 -2.37 -19.94
C ILE A 396 13.49 -3.35 -20.50
N ASN A 397 13.10 -4.21 -21.45
CA ASN A 397 14.01 -5.13 -22.15
C ASN A 397 15.15 -4.41 -22.91
N ALA A 398 14.91 -3.17 -23.35
CA ALA A 398 15.88 -2.33 -24.03
C ALA A 398 16.76 -1.50 -23.07
N GLY A 399 16.59 -1.63 -21.75
CA GLY A 399 17.31 -0.84 -20.74
C GLY A 399 16.87 0.62 -20.69
N THR A 400 15.63 0.91 -21.10
CA THR A 400 15.04 2.27 -20.99
C THR A 400 14.74 2.62 -19.54
N HIS A 401 14.27 1.62 -18.78
CA HIS A 401 13.96 1.66 -17.35
C HIS A 401 14.84 0.63 -16.64
N THR A 402 15.40 0.98 -15.49
CA THR A 402 16.39 0.17 -14.74
C THR A 402 16.22 0.36 -13.24
N GLY A 403 16.86 -0.49 -12.42
CA GLY A 403 16.65 -0.47 -10.97
C GLY A 403 15.30 -1.11 -10.60
N ASP A 404 14.65 -0.60 -9.57
CA ASP A 404 13.30 -1.04 -9.18
C ASP A 404 12.25 -0.27 -9.98
N ILE A 405 11.22 -0.98 -10.45
CA ILE A 405 10.28 -0.48 -11.47
C ILE A 405 8.83 -0.75 -11.03
N ALA A 406 8.03 0.31 -10.94
CA ALA A 406 6.57 0.21 -10.88
C ALA A 406 6.00 0.21 -12.31
N VAL A 407 4.93 -0.56 -12.53
CA VAL A 407 4.24 -0.64 -13.82
C VAL A 407 2.74 -0.54 -13.56
N GLU A 408 2.22 0.69 -13.66
CA GLU A 408 0.91 1.09 -13.16
C GLU A 408 -0.14 0.93 -14.27
N ILE A 409 -1.07 -0.01 -14.14
CA ILE A 409 -2.15 -0.22 -15.11
C ILE A 409 -3.24 0.83 -14.88
N CYS A 410 -3.27 1.83 -15.76
CA CYS A 410 -4.11 3.01 -15.68
C CYS A 410 -5.43 2.90 -16.45
N ALA A 411 -5.46 2.10 -17.52
CA ALA A 411 -6.67 1.84 -18.28
C ALA A 411 -6.70 0.41 -18.82
N SER A 412 -7.91 -0.06 -19.18
CA SER A 412 -8.09 -1.34 -19.86
C SER A 412 -7.44 -1.32 -21.25
N LEU A 413 -6.71 -2.38 -21.58
CA LEU A 413 -5.85 -2.47 -22.77
C LEU A 413 -5.93 -3.84 -23.46
N ASP A 414 -5.41 -3.92 -24.69
CA ASP A 414 -5.32 -5.14 -25.50
C ASP A 414 -3.90 -5.27 -26.07
N GLU A 415 -3.22 -6.38 -25.75
CA GLU A 415 -1.94 -6.76 -26.37
C GLU A 415 -2.15 -7.37 -27.78
N GLY A 416 -3.38 -7.76 -28.09
CA GLY A 416 -3.75 -8.44 -29.33
C GLY A 416 -2.99 -9.75 -29.51
N VAL A 417 -2.43 -9.95 -30.71
CA VAL A 417 -1.82 -11.22 -31.13
C VAL A 417 -0.37 -11.42 -30.67
N ASN A 418 0.24 -10.40 -30.06
CA ASN A 418 1.64 -10.43 -29.63
C ASN A 418 1.72 -10.55 -28.10
N PRO A 419 2.43 -11.53 -27.53
CA PRO A 419 2.62 -11.61 -26.09
C PRO A 419 3.43 -10.45 -25.51
N ALA A 420 2.91 -9.80 -24.47
CA ALA A 420 3.69 -8.93 -23.59
C ALA A 420 4.77 -9.77 -22.91
N THR A 421 6.02 -9.63 -23.37
CA THR A 421 7.13 -10.50 -22.96
C THR A 421 8.21 -9.67 -22.25
N LEU A 422 8.39 -9.90 -20.95
CA LEU A 422 9.52 -9.42 -20.17
C LEU A 422 10.62 -10.49 -20.19
N ASN A 423 11.87 -10.10 -20.36
CA ASN A 423 13.03 -10.98 -20.28
C ASN A 423 13.64 -10.99 -18.87
N SER A 424 14.63 -11.85 -18.63
CA SER A 424 15.44 -11.84 -17.40
C SER A 424 16.29 -10.56 -17.29
N SER A 425 16.59 -10.12 -16.07
CA SER A 425 17.60 -9.08 -15.85
C SER A 425 18.98 -9.58 -16.30
N GLY A 426 19.76 -8.73 -16.97
CA GLY A 426 20.97 -9.12 -17.70
C GLY A 426 20.73 -9.67 -19.12
N ALA A 427 19.48 -9.87 -19.56
CA ALA A 427 19.18 -10.31 -20.93
C ALA A 427 19.31 -9.15 -21.94
N GLY A 428 20.54 -8.93 -22.42
CA GLY A 428 20.83 -7.88 -23.40
C GLY A 428 21.05 -6.53 -22.73
N SER A 429 20.00 -5.69 -22.70
CA SER A 429 20.02 -4.37 -22.05
C SER A 429 19.08 -4.27 -20.85
N ALA A 430 18.26 -5.29 -20.58
CA ALA A 430 17.44 -5.36 -19.38
C ALA A 430 18.33 -5.35 -18.12
N THR A 431 18.15 -4.39 -17.23
CA THR A 431 18.91 -4.26 -15.96
C THR A 431 18.02 -3.70 -14.87
N TYR A 432 17.13 -4.54 -14.36
CA TYR A 432 16.20 -4.21 -13.27
C TYR A 432 16.48 -5.06 -12.01
N SER A 433 16.12 -4.53 -10.85
CA SER A 433 16.26 -5.15 -9.53
C SER A 433 15.01 -5.94 -9.15
N SER A 434 13.83 -5.31 -9.27
CA SER A 434 12.52 -5.95 -9.22
C SER A 434 11.49 -5.16 -10.04
N ILE A 435 10.36 -5.79 -10.35
CA ILE A 435 9.23 -5.12 -11.02
C ILE A 435 7.93 -5.42 -10.28
N GLU A 436 7.15 -4.38 -9.99
CA GLU A 436 5.79 -4.50 -9.48
C GLU A 436 4.75 -4.00 -10.50
N ILE A 437 3.74 -4.81 -10.78
CA ILE A 437 2.70 -4.55 -11.79
C ILE A 437 1.33 -4.57 -11.10
N TYR A 438 0.56 -3.49 -11.17
CA TYR A 438 -0.71 -3.36 -10.44
C TYR A 438 -1.66 -2.33 -11.06
N PRO A 439 -3.00 -2.45 -10.88
CA PRO A 439 -3.96 -1.45 -11.34
C PRO A 439 -4.04 -0.22 -10.42
N LEU A 440 -4.35 0.94 -10.99
CA LEU A 440 -4.70 2.15 -10.23
C LEU A 440 -6.20 2.49 -10.24
N SER A 441 -7.03 1.60 -10.79
CA SER A 441 -8.48 1.76 -10.83
C SER A 441 -9.22 0.42 -10.76
N ASP A 442 -10.48 0.48 -10.36
CA ASP A 442 -11.32 -0.69 -10.12
C ASP A 442 -11.89 -1.27 -11.42
N GLY A 443 -11.70 -2.58 -11.63
CA GLY A 443 -12.33 -3.33 -12.72
C GLY A 443 -11.62 -3.22 -14.07
N LEU A 444 -10.33 -2.88 -14.08
CA LEU A 444 -9.51 -2.81 -15.30
C LEU A 444 -9.28 -4.20 -15.92
N THR A 445 -9.05 -4.21 -17.24
CA THR A 445 -8.86 -5.44 -18.01
C THR A 445 -7.64 -5.38 -18.93
N ILE A 446 -6.72 -6.33 -18.81
CA ILE A 446 -5.72 -6.64 -19.84
C ILE A 446 -6.29 -7.76 -20.71
N THR A 447 -6.35 -7.53 -22.02
CA THR A 447 -6.84 -8.49 -23.01
C THR A 447 -5.75 -8.91 -23.99
N GLY A 448 -5.91 -10.06 -24.64
CA GLY A 448 -5.01 -10.51 -25.70
C GLY A 448 -5.40 -11.86 -26.28
N ASN A 449 -5.04 -12.10 -27.54
CA ASN A 449 -5.30 -13.35 -28.28
C ASN A 449 -4.04 -13.89 -29.01
N PRO A 450 -2.91 -14.06 -28.31
CA PRO A 450 -1.68 -14.59 -28.91
C PRO A 450 -1.86 -16.04 -29.36
N GLY A 451 -1.01 -16.50 -30.29
CA GLY A 451 -1.12 -17.83 -30.89
C GLY A 451 -1.10 -19.01 -29.89
N ASN A 452 -1.60 -20.16 -30.33
CA ASN A 452 -1.52 -21.42 -29.57
C ASN A 452 -0.08 -21.67 -29.09
N GLY A 453 0.11 -21.92 -27.79
CA GLY A 453 1.42 -22.16 -27.18
C GLY A 453 2.08 -20.95 -26.51
N PHE A 454 1.41 -19.78 -26.47
CA PHE A 454 1.89 -18.59 -25.78
C PHE A 454 0.98 -18.17 -24.62
N GLY A 455 1.55 -17.41 -23.68
CA GLY A 455 0.78 -16.61 -22.72
C GLY A 455 0.46 -15.23 -23.29
N ILE A 456 -0.48 -14.49 -22.69
CA ILE A 456 -0.66 -13.05 -22.98
C ILE A 456 0.52 -12.29 -22.38
N ILE A 457 0.78 -12.57 -21.10
CA ILE A 457 1.92 -12.05 -20.34
C ILE A 457 2.93 -13.19 -20.21
N GLN A 458 4.19 -12.93 -20.53
CA GLN A 458 5.28 -13.92 -20.50
C GLN A 458 6.49 -13.39 -19.74
N PHE A 459 6.83 -14.05 -18.65
CA PHE A 459 8.04 -13.88 -17.87
C PHE A 459 9.10 -14.86 -18.39
N ASN A 460 9.97 -14.37 -19.26
CA ASN A 460 10.99 -15.12 -20.00
C ASN A 460 12.30 -15.12 -19.20
N GLY A 461 12.26 -15.84 -18.07
CA GLY A 461 13.31 -15.85 -17.07
C GLY A 461 13.33 -14.66 -16.12
N SER A 462 12.24 -13.91 -16.04
CA SER A 462 12.15 -12.72 -15.21
C SER A 462 12.13 -13.09 -13.73
N ASP A 463 13.22 -12.81 -13.01
CA ASP A 463 13.29 -12.88 -11.55
C ASP A 463 12.63 -11.63 -10.91
N ASN A 464 12.28 -11.72 -9.62
CA ASN A 464 11.81 -10.61 -8.77
C ASN A 464 10.58 -9.86 -9.31
N ILE A 465 9.48 -10.57 -9.59
CA ILE A 465 8.26 -10.00 -10.18
C ILE A 465 7.07 -10.13 -9.22
N ALA A 466 6.47 -9.01 -8.86
CA ALA A 466 5.18 -8.96 -8.15
C ALA A 466 4.08 -8.49 -9.11
N PHE A 467 3.17 -9.39 -9.49
CA PHE A 467 1.97 -9.05 -10.28
C PHE A 467 0.74 -9.08 -9.36
N ASP A 468 0.29 -7.89 -8.98
CA ASP A 468 -0.84 -7.71 -8.06
C ASP A 468 -2.11 -7.29 -8.82
N GLY A 469 -3.23 -7.91 -8.47
CA GLY A 469 -4.54 -7.57 -8.98
C GLY A 469 -5.30 -6.56 -8.12
N ASP A 470 -4.78 -6.23 -6.95
CA ASP A 470 -5.32 -5.26 -6.02
C ASP A 470 -5.04 -3.81 -6.45
N ASN A 471 -6.05 -2.95 -6.42
CA ASN A 471 -5.87 -1.51 -6.59
C ASN A 471 -5.49 -0.90 -5.23
N PRO A 472 -4.25 -0.43 -5.00
CA PRO A 472 -3.84 0.09 -3.71
C PRO A 472 -4.68 1.30 -3.30
N ASN A 473 -5.23 2.05 -4.26
CA ASN A 473 -6.04 3.25 -4.01
C ASN A 473 -7.47 2.94 -3.50
N THR A 474 -7.86 1.67 -3.41
CA THR A 474 -9.18 1.22 -2.91
C THR A 474 -9.02 0.46 -1.59
N VAL A 475 -9.94 0.69 -0.64
CA VAL A 475 -9.85 0.09 0.70
C VAL A 475 -10.09 -1.42 0.69
N GLY A 476 -9.16 -2.16 1.30
CA GLY A 476 -9.21 -3.62 1.45
C GLY A 476 -8.63 -4.36 0.24
N LYS A 477 -8.35 -5.67 0.40
CA LYS A 477 -7.77 -6.50 -0.67
C LYS A 477 -8.83 -7.03 -1.63
N ASN A 478 -8.75 -6.57 -2.88
CA ASN A 478 -9.77 -6.68 -3.92
C ASN A 478 -9.18 -7.28 -5.22
N ARG A 479 -10.03 -7.67 -6.18
CA ARG A 479 -9.60 -8.22 -7.48
C ARG A 479 -9.88 -7.25 -8.62
N ASN A 480 -9.19 -6.12 -8.60
CA ASN A 480 -9.43 -4.97 -9.47
C ASN A 480 -8.94 -5.20 -10.91
N LEU A 481 -7.90 -6.01 -11.12
CA LEU A 481 -7.38 -6.34 -12.45
C LEU A 481 -7.83 -7.72 -12.94
N THR A 482 -8.37 -7.76 -14.15
CA THR A 482 -8.72 -9.00 -14.87
C THR A 482 -7.85 -9.18 -16.11
N VAL A 483 -7.24 -10.35 -16.29
CA VAL A 483 -6.45 -10.68 -17.49
C VAL A 483 -7.20 -11.74 -18.30
N ILE A 484 -7.48 -11.47 -19.58
CA ILE A 484 -8.44 -12.25 -20.39
C ILE A 484 -7.80 -12.76 -21.69
N ASN A 485 -7.70 -14.09 -21.83
CA ASN A 485 -7.25 -14.72 -23.06
C ASN A 485 -8.41 -14.85 -24.06
N ALA A 486 -8.46 -13.92 -25.01
CA ALA A 486 -9.50 -13.77 -26.02
C ALA A 486 -9.33 -14.72 -27.23
N ASN A 487 -8.55 -15.80 -27.09
CA ASN A 487 -8.52 -16.86 -28.11
C ASN A 487 -9.88 -17.55 -28.27
N ILE A 488 -10.06 -18.22 -29.41
CA ILE A 488 -11.20 -19.13 -29.61
C ILE A 488 -11.18 -20.25 -28.56
N ALA A 489 -12.36 -20.71 -28.12
CA ALA A 489 -12.45 -21.71 -27.06
C ALA A 489 -11.84 -23.07 -27.42
N THR A 490 -11.64 -23.37 -28.70
CA THR A 490 -10.91 -24.57 -29.18
C THR A 490 -9.39 -24.39 -29.26
N GLY A 491 -8.87 -23.20 -28.94
CA GLY A 491 -7.43 -22.91 -28.88
C GLY A 491 -6.74 -23.76 -27.82
N ASN A 492 -5.62 -24.38 -28.18
CA ASN A 492 -4.88 -25.31 -27.33
C ASN A 492 -3.54 -24.68 -26.94
N TYR A 493 -3.00 -25.06 -25.78
CA TYR A 493 -1.69 -24.63 -25.30
C TYR A 493 -1.58 -23.13 -24.97
N SER A 494 -2.68 -22.39 -24.99
CA SER A 494 -2.76 -20.97 -24.58
C SER A 494 -2.77 -20.85 -23.05
N SER A 495 -2.08 -19.84 -22.50
CA SER A 495 -2.18 -19.45 -21.09
C SER A 495 -2.58 -17.99 -20.92
N VAL A 496 -3.03 -17.59 -19.73
CA VAL A 496 -3.21 -16.18 -19.40
C VAL A 496 -1.84 -15.57 -19.09
N VAL A 497 -1.12 -16.16 -18.14
CA VAL A 497 0.27 -15.83 -17.80
C VAL A 497 1.18 -17.05 -18.06
N ARG A 498 2.42 -16.81 -18.48
CA ARG A 498 3.46 -17.83 -18.67
C ARG A 498 4.75 -17.43 -17.98
N VAL A 499 5.37 -18.36 -17.26
CA VAL A 499 6.77 -18.32 -16.85
C VAL A 499 7.54 -19.35 -17.69
N ALA A 500 8.67 -18.95 -18.26
CA ALA A 500 9.42 -19.77 -19.20
C ALA A 500 10.94 -19.73 -18.92
N THR A 501 11.54 -20.89 -18.64
CA THR A 501 13.00 -21.08 -18.59
C THR A 501 13.53 -21.78 -19.85
N SER A 502 14.84 -21.78 -20.03
CA SER A 502 15.51 -22.47 -21.14
C SER A 502 16.95 -22.86 -20.74
N PRO A 503 17.65 -23.71 -21.51
CA PRO A 503 19.07 -24.01 -21.24
C PRO A 503 20.02 -22.79 -21.31
N VAL A 504 19.54 -21.60 -21.69
CA VAL A 504 20.26 -20.32 -21.62
C VAL A 504 19.52 -19.26 -20.79
N ILE A 505 18.46 -19.65 -20.07
CA ILE A 505 17.65 -18.82 -19.17
C ILE A 505 17.33 -19.69 -17.93
N THR A 506 18.23 -19.70 -16.96
CA THR A 506 18.27 -20.68 -15.85
C THR A 506 17.63 -20.20 -14.55
N SER A 507 16.96 -19.06 -14.55
CA SER A 507 16.28 -18.47 -13.40
C SER A 507 14.91 -17.92 -13.80
N ALA A 508 13.98 -17.89 -12.85
CA ALA A 508 12.67 -17.24 -12.91
C ALA A 508 12.08 -17.23 -11.47
N ASN A 509 12.88 -16.76 -10.52
CA ASN A 509 12.64 -16.86 -9.08
C ASN A 509 11.90 -15.65 -8.53
N ASN A 510 11.31 -15.79 -7.33
CA ASN A 510 10.62 -14.70 -6.63
C ASN A 510 9.55 -14.05 -7.54
N ILE A 511 8.70 -14.91 -8.13
CA ILE A 511 7.56 -14.49 -8.95
C ILE A 511 6.29 -14.74 -8.14
N ARG A 512 5.59 -13.66 -7.81
CA ARG A 512 4.32 -13.67 -7.08
C ARG A 512 3.21 -13.11 -7.95
N MET A 513 2.12 -13.86 -8.06
CA MET A 513 0.90 -13.46 -8.76
C MET A 513 -0.24 -13.50 -7.77
N GLN A 514 -0.85 -12.37 -7.42
CA GLN A 514 -1.86 -12.32 -6.37
C GLN A 514 -3.05 -11.42 -6.68
N TYR A 515 -4.21 -11.74 -6.09
CA TYR A 515 -5.46 -10.98 -6.23
C TYR A 515 -5.97 -10.75 -7.68
N LEU A 516 -5.39 -11.42 -8.69
CA LEU A 516 -5.79 -11.28 -10.10
C LEU A 516 -7.06 -12.08 -10.43
N SER A 517 -7.80 -11.64 -11.44
CA SER A 517 -8.83 -12.45 -12.12
C SER A 517 -8.31 -12.96 -13.47
N LEU A 518 -7.83 -14.20 -13.53
CA LEU A 518 -7.21 -14.82 -14.70
C LEU A 518 -8.24 -15.65 -15.49
N ASN A 519 -8.66 -15.14 -16.63
CA ASN A 519 -9.68 -15.76 -17.49
C ASN A 519 -9.05 -16.38 -18.74
N GLY A 520 -8.97 -17.71 -18.78
CA GLY A 520 -8.54 -18.46 -19.96
C GLY A 520 -9.54 -18.44 -21.11
N ASN A 521 -9.17 -19.04 -22.24
CA ASN A 521 -9.97 -19.05 -23.47
C ASN A 521 -11.00 -20.20 -23.54
N ALA A 522 -10.82 -21.28 -22.80
CA ALA A 522 -11.60 -22.52 -22.87
C ALA A 522 -12.99 -22.45 -22.18
N THR A 523 -13.70 -21.35 -22.39
CA THR A 523 -15.06 -21.09 -21.88
C THR A 523 -16.02 -22.23 -22.20
N GLY A 524 -16.74 -22.70 -21.18
CA GLY A 524 -17.74 -23.77 -21.32
C GLY A 524 -17.18 -25.17 -21.65
N ARG A 525 -15.85 -25.39 -21.57
CA ARG A 525 -15.23 -26.66 -21.97
C ARG A 525 -15.01 -27.67 -20.85
N ASN A 526 -15.11 -27.25 -19.60
CA ASN A 526 -15.10 -28.14 -18.44
C ASN A 526 -16.51 -28.71 -18.20
N VAL A 527 -16.98 -29.54 -19.15
CA VAL A 527 -18.33 -30.15 -19.14
C VAL A 527 -18.25 -31.65 -19.47
N SER A 528 -19.15 -32.43 -18.85
CA SER A 528 -19.18 -33.89 -19.00
C SER A 528 -19.31 -34.30 -20.47
N GLY A 529 -18.27 -34.95 -21.00
CA GLY A 529 -18.17 -35.37 -22.40
C GLY A 529 -16.94 -34.80 -23.13
N ILE A 530 -16.34 -33.70 -22.66
CA ILE A 530 -15.11 -33.14 -23.26
C ILE A 530 -13.87 -33.70 -22.54
N ASN A 531 -13.68 -35.01 -22.69
CA ASN A 531 -12.68 -35.78 -21.91
C ASN A 531 -11.33 -35.96 -22.66
N GLY A 532 -11.07 -35.17 -23.70
CA GLY A 532 -9.93 -35.36 -24.61
C GLY A 532 -8.63 -34.77 -24.06
N SER A 533 -7.63 -35.62 -23.78
CA SER A 533 -6.34 -35.25 -23.16
C SER A 533 -5.48 -34.26 -23.96
N THR A 534 -5.70 -34.12 -25.26
CA THR A 534 -5.02 -33.12 -26.13
C THR A 534 -5.84 -31.87 -26.40
N THR A 535 -7.07 -31.78 -25.90
CA THR A 535 -7.99 -30.67 -26.18
C THR A 535 -7.86 -29.53 -25.17
N ALA A 536 -8.35 -28.35 -25.55
CA ALA A 536 -8.36 -27.14 -24.73
C ALA A 536 -8.90 -27.32 -23.28
N ALA A 537 -9.76 -28.32 -23.04
CA ALA A 537 -10.25 -28.68 -21.71
C ALA A 537 -9.16 -29.28 -20.78
N ASN A 538 -7.98 -29.62 -21.31
CA ASN A 538 -6.82 -30.09 -20.56
C ASN A 538 -5.52 -29.31 -20.90
N THR A 539 -5.46 -28.64 -22.07
CA THR A 539 -4.24 -27.99 -22.58
C THR A 539 -4.24 -26.47 -22.48
N THR A 540 -5.20 -25.84 -21.80
CA THR A 540 -5.21 -24.37 -21.57
C THR A 540 -5.03 -24.06 -20.09
N PHE A 541 -4.41 -22.91 -19.79
CA PHE A 541 -3.92 -22.58 -18.46
C PHE A 541 -4.38 -21.20 -17.99
N GLY A 542 -4.59 -21.02 -16.68
CA GLY A 542 -4.47 -19.70 -16.06
C GLY A 542 -3.01 -19.29 -16.07
N VAL A 543 -2.21 -19.96 -15.23
CA VAL A 543 -0.74 -19.79 -15.18
C VAL A 543 -0.05 -21.06 -15.65
N TYR A 544 0.95 -20.93 -16.54
CA TYR A 544 1.84 -22.01 -16.96
C TYR A 544 3.28 -21.70 -16.59
N VAL A 545 3.96 -22.61 -15.88
CA VAL A 545 5.39 -22.56 -15.57
C VAL A 545 6.07 -23.77 -16.21
N GLY A 546 7.02 -23.51 -17.11
CA GLY A 546 7.70 -24.57 -17.84
C GLY A 546 8.88 -24.06 -18.67
N GLY A 547 9.18 -24.78 -19.74
CA GLY A 547 10.32 -24.51 -20.62
C GLY A 547 9.95 -23.69 -21.85
N ASN A 548 10.70 -23.93 -22.94
CA ASN A 548 10.61 -23.22 -24.21
C ASN A 548 10.79 -21.69 -24.07
N GLY A 549 11.53 -21.21 -23.06
CA GLY A 549 12.00 -19.82 -22.99
C GLY A 549 12.93 -19.46 -24.15
N GLY A 550 13.34 -18.20 -24.19
CA GLY A 550 14.18 -17.62 -25.23
C GLY A 550 15.50 -18.34 -25.45
N ASN A 551 15.97 -18.29 -26.70
CA ASN A 551 17.35 -18.60 -27.08
C ASN A 551 17.78 -17.77 -28.30
N PRO A 552 18.78 -16.87 -28.21
CA PRO A 552 19.41 -16.37 -26.97
C PRO A 552 18.40 -15.74 -25.98
N ALA A 553 18.85 -15.40 -24.78
CA ALA A 553 17.99 -14.92 -23.68
C ALA A 553 17.16 -13.67 -24.02
N THR A 554 17.56 -12.87 -25.02
CA THR A 554 16.84 -11.69 -25.52
C THR A 554 15.64 -12.03 -26.41
N ASN A 555 15.56 -13.24 -26.97
CA ASN A 555 14.45 -13.68 -27.81
C ASN A 555 13.24 -14.05 -26.94
N ALA A 556 12.03 -13.75 -27.43
CA ALA A 556 10.80 -14.22 -26.80
C ALA A 556 10.75 -15.76 -26.70
N PRO A 557 9.98 -16.31 -25.74
CA PRO A 557 9.70 -17.75 -25.65
C PRO A 557 9.19 -18.33 -26.97
N THR A 558 9.47 -19.60 -27.20
CA THR A 558 8.86 -20.37 -28.31
C THR A 558 7.54 -21.01 -27.86
N ALA A 559 6.65 -21.30 -28.81
CA ALA A 559 5.34 -21.88 -28.52
C ALA A 559 5.46 -23.25 -27.83
N ILE A 560 4.68 -23.49 -26.78
CA ILE A 560 4.51 -24.84 -26.21
C ILE A 560 3.48 -25.65 -27.03
N THR A 561 3.75 -26.94 -27.16
CA THR A 561 2.99 -27.94 -27.93
C THR A 561 2.74 -29.22 -27.13
N SER A 562 3.17 -29.25 -25.87
CA SER A 562 3.12 -30.42 -24.99
C SER A 562 2.87 -29.99 -23.54
N VAL A 563 2.06 -30.77 -22.82
CA VAL A 563 1.78 -30.55 -21.37
C VAL A 563 2.60 -31.48 -20.46
N THR A 564 3.58 -32.20 -21.03
CA THR A 564 4.39 -33.21 -20.32
C THR A 564 5.88 -33.18 -20.67
N THR A 565 6.28 -32.64 -21.82
CA THR A 565 7.67 -32.72 -22.33
C THR A 565 8.34 -31.36 -22.54
N GLN A 566 7.74 -30.27 -22.07
CA GLN A 566 8.25 -28.90 -22.16
C GLN A 566 8.27 -28.24 -20.78
N GLY A 567 8.77 -29.00 -19.79
CA GLY A 567 8.97 -28.52 -18.43
C GLY A 567 10.15 -27.56 -18.29
N ILE A 568 10.30 -27.03 -17.07
CA ILE A 568 11.41 -26.19 -16.62
C ILE A 568 12.74 -26.88 -17.03
N ALA A 569 13.65 -26.13 -17.65
CA ALA A 569 14.88 -26.70 -18.19
C ALA A 569 15.82 -27.22 -17.08
N THR A 570 16.52 -28.34 -17.32
CA THR A 570 17.44 -28.95 -16.36
C THR A 570 18.50 -27.96 -15.86
N ASN A 571 18.77 -27.96 -14.55
CA ASN A 571 19.60 -26.96 -13.84
C ASN A 571 19.06 -25.51 -13.86
N SER A 572 17.76 -25.31 -14.06
CA SER A 572 17.13 -23.99 -13.84
C SER A 572 16.52 -23.88 -12.44
N THR A 573 16.09 -22.68 -12.07
CA THR A 573 15.43 -22.39 -10.79
C THR A 573 14.15 -21.57 -11.01
N VAL A 574 13.11 -21.91 -10.27
CA VAL A 574 11.83 -21.18 -10.13
C VAL A 574 11.44 -21.22 -8.65
N ASN A 575 12.36 -20.71 -7.82
CA ASN A 575 12.24 -20.57 -6.37
C ASN A 575 11.20 -19.51 -6.01
N ASP A 576 10.58 -19.66 -4.85
CA ASP A 576 9.69 -18.68 -4.24
C ASP A 576 8.58 -18.20 -5.20
N PHE A 577 7.90 -19.21 -5.77
CA PHE A 577 6.84 -19.04 -6.74
C PHE A 577 5.46 -19.12 -6.06
N VAL A 578 4.69 -18.03 -6.11
CA VAL A 578 3.44 -17.89 -5.33
C VAL A 578 2.28 -17.47 -6.23
N VAL A 579 1.14 -18.17 -6.15
CA VAL A 579 -0.10 -17.88 -6.91
C VAL A 579 -1.31 -17.75 -5.96
N SER A 580 -1.17 -16.89 -4.94
CA SER A 580 -2.14 -16.72 -3.85
C SER A 580 -3.36 -15.88 -4.21
N ASN A 581 -4.50 -16.12 -3.55
CA ASN A 581 -5.70 -15.27 -3.58
C ASN A 581 -6.31 -14.92 -4.96
N ASN A 582 -5.89 -15.54 -6.06
CA ASN A 582 -6.41 -15.30 -7.41
C ASN A 582 -7.80 -15.93 -7.65
N SER A 583 -8.53 -15.39 -8.64
CA SER A 583 -9.65 -16.07 -9.28
C SER A 583 -9.19 -16.60 -10.64
N ILE A 584 -9.31 -17.90 -10.90
CA ILE A 584 -8.89 -18.47 -12.19
C ILE A 584 -10.06 -19.21 -12.85
N SER A 585 -10.40 -18.84 -14.08
CA SER A 585 -11.57 -19.35 -14.80
C SER A 585 -11.27 -19.69 -16.27
N ASN A 586 -12.21 -20.38 -16.94
CA ASN A 586 -12.19 -20.66 -18.38
C ASN A 586 -10.88 -21.30 -18.91
N CYS A 587 -10.18 -22.09 -18.09
CA CYS A 587 -9.00 -22.86 -18.46
C CYS A 587 -9.18 -24.36 -18.13
N GLY A 588 -8.42 -25.22 -18.80
CA GLY A 588 -8.35 -26.65 -18.48
C GLY A 588 -7.58 -26.97 -17.19
N ARG A 589 -6.59 -26.14 -16.84
CA ARG A 589 -5.81 -26.23 -15.59
C ARG A 589 -5.60 -24.83 -15.00
N GLY A 590 -5.89 -24.63 -13.72
CA GLY A 590 -5.75 -23.31 -13.08
C GLY A 590 -4.31 -22.82 -13.08
N VAL A 591 -3.44 -23.60 -12.43
CA VAL A 591 -1.98 -23.44 -12.45
C VAL A 591 -1.36 -24.75 -12.96
N GLN A 592 -0.35 -24.66 -13.80
CA GLN A 592 0.52 -25.78 -14.17
C GLN A 592 1.97 -25.43 -13.86
N PHE A 593 2.53 -26.04 -12.82
CA PHE A 593 3.97 -26.08 -12.60
C PHE A 593 4.53 -27.37 -13.21
N LEU A 594 5.49 -27.29 -14.12
CA LEU A 594 6.04 -28.46 -14.83
C LEU A 594 7.56 -28.57 -14.60
N GLY A 595 7.96 -28.83 -13.35
CA GLY A 595 9.37 -29.08 -13.00
C GLY A 595 9.89 -30.41 -13.56
N ALA A 596 11.16 -30.45 -13.97
CA ALA A 596 11.83 -31.67 -14.42
C ALA A 596 12.38 -32.52 -13.25
N GLU A 597 12.70 -31.89 -12.12
CA GLU A 597 13.14 -32.54 -10.87
C GLU A 597 12.73 -31.71 -9.65
N ALA A 598 12.81 -32.30 -8.45
CA ALA A 598 12.34 -31.65 -7.22
C ALA A 598 13.17 -30.43 -6.78
N ALA A 599 14.44 -30.34 -7.23
CA ALA A 599 15.35 -29.24 -6.89
C ALA A 599 15.09 -27.95 -7.70
N MET A 600 14.11 -27.95 -8.62
CA MET A 600 13.75 -26.78 -9.44
C MET A 600 13.15 -25.61 -8.65
N SER A 601 12.71 -25.84 -7.41
CA SER A 601 12.09 -24.83 -6.57
C SER A 601 12.23 -25.21 -5.10
N ASN A 602 12.56 -24.22 -4.25
CA ASN A 602 12.51 -24.31 -2.79
C ASN A 602 11.07 -24.22 -2.24
N SER A 603 10.17 -23.47 -2.89
CA SER A 603 8.79 -23.25 -2.45
C SER A 603 7.85 -22.93 -3.63
N VAL A 604 6.69 -23.59 -3.64
CA VAL A 604 5.58 -23.39 -4.59
C VAL A 604 4.29 -23.33 -3.77
N THR A 605 3.59 -22.19 -3.79
CA THR A 605 2.42 -21.90 -2.92
C THR A 605 1.21 -21.40 -3.71
#